data_AF-A0A1M7UKL2-F1
#
_entry.id   AF-A0A1M7UKL2-F1
#
_cell.length_a   1.000
_cell.length_b   1.000
_cell.length_c   1.000
_cell.angle_alpha   90.00
_cell.angle_beta   90.00
_cell.angle_gamma   90.00
#
_symmetry.space_group_name_H-M   'P 1'
#
loop_
_entity.id
_entity.type
_entity.pdbx_description
1 polymer ?
#
loop_
_entity_poly.entity_id
_entity_poly.type
_entity_poly.pdbx_seq_one_letter_code
_entity_poly.pdbx_strand_id
1 'polypeptide(L)'
;MLQNEVRPVFCGVCNVPVNEGTDAQGNALVICPSCGVSDTPENAVREAGEYLIDKLMREGLPESNSPGMTITHPPKRSFRFILSD
;
A
#
# COMPACT_ATOMS: atom_id res chain seq x y z
N MET A 1 15.61 -13.13 17.76
CA MET A 1 14.19 -13.41 17.50
C MET A 1 13.77 -12.43 16.42
N LEU A 2 13.58 -12.89 15.17
CA LEU A 2 13.07 -12.02 14.11
C LEU A 2 11.62 -11.70 14.50
N GLN A 3 11.38 -10.49 15.00
CA GLN A 3 10.02 -9.99 15.10
C GLN A 3 9.52 -9.94 13.65
N ASN A 4 8.56 -10.81 13.34
CA ASN A 4 7.87 -10.78 12.07
C ASN A 4 7.08 -9.46 12.09
N GLU A 5 7.70 -8.37 11.63
CA GLU A 5 7.09 -7.05 11.56
C GLU A 5 5.94 -7.13 10.57
N VAL A 6 4.76 -7.51 11.07
CA VAL A 6 3.52 -7.44 10.32
C VAL A 6 3.25 -5.95 10.12
N ARG A 7 3.66 -5.40 8.99
CA ARG A 7 3.40 -4.00 8.66
C ARG A 7 1.89 -3.84 8.45
N PRO A 8 1.22 -3.03 9.29
CA PRO A 8 -0.22 -2.84 9.15
C PRO A 8 -0.54 -2.14 7.83
N VAL A 9 -1.57 -2.65 7.14
CA VAL A 9 -2.09 -2.06 5.89
C VAL A 9 -3.10 -0.97 6.23
N PHE A 10 -3.04 0.14 5.52
CA PHE A 10 -3.91 1.30 5.67
C PHE A 10 -4.69 1.55 4.39
N CYS A 11 -5.84 2.19 4.51
CA CYS A 11 -6.56 2.69 3.36
C CYS A 11 -5.83 3.90 2.76
N GLY A 12 -5.47 3.86 1.49
CA GLY A 12 -4.78 4.95 0.80
C GLY A 12 -5.64 6.20 0.56
N VAL A 13 -6.96 6.10 0.74
CA VAL A 13 -7.88 7.25 0.65
C VAL A 13 -8.06 7.91 2.02
N CYS A 14 -8.35 7.12 3.05
CA CYS A 14 -8.69 7.62 4.38
C CYS A 14 -7.49 7.71 5.34
N ASN A 15 -6.36 7.07 5.02
CA ASN A 15 -5.19 6.92 5.88
C ASN A 15 -5.52 6.34 7.27
N VAL A 16 -6.48 5.42 7.32
CA VAL A 16 -6.86 4.67 8.53
C VAL A 16 -6.50 3.19 8.37
N PRO A 17 -6.20 2.47 9.47
CA PRO A 17 -5.98 1.04 9.40
C PRO A 17 -7.21 0.33 8.85
N VAL A 18 -7.00 -0.69 8.02
CA VAL A 18 -8.09 -1.52 7.51
C VAL A 18 -8.44 -2.60 8.55
N ASN A 19 -9.71 -2.96 8.61
CA ASN A 19 -10.20 -4.04 9.44
C ASN A 19 -10.23 -5.33 8.64
N GLU A 20 -9.95 -6.45 9.30
CA GLU A 20 -10.19 -7.78 8.74
C GLU A 20 -11.68 -8.12 8.90
N GLY A 21 -12.25 -8.69 7.85
CA GLY A 21 -13.63 -9.14 7.79
C GLY A 21 -13.75 -10.39 6.95
N THR A 22 -14.97 -10.84 6.75
CA THR A 22 -15.28 -12.02 5.95
C THR A 22 -16.45 -11.70 5.03
N ASP A 23 -16.37 -12.13 3.78
CA ASP A 23 -17.49 -11.97 2.85
C ASP A 23 -18.61 -12.99 3.12
N ALA A 24 -19.71 -12.88 2.37
CA ALA A 24 -20.83 -13.81 2.46
C ALA A 24 -20.49 -15.26 2.08
N GLN A 25 -19.34 -15.50 1.46
CA GLN A 25 -18.84 -16.80 1.04
C GLN A 25 -17.81 -17.37 2.05
N GLY A 26 -17.45 -16.61 3.09
CA GLY A 26 -16.46 -17.00 4.08
C GLY A 26 -15.01 -16.70 3.66
N ASN A 27 -14.79 -15.92 2.60
CA ASN A 27 -13.45 -15.47 2.21
C ASN A 27 -13.01 -14.29 3.08
N ALA A 28 -11.74 -14.29 3.49
CA ALA A 28 -11.15 -13.17 4.20
C ALA A 28 -11.15 -11.91 3.32
N LEU A 29 -11.55 -10.79 3.90
CA LEU A 29 -11.50 -9.47 3.28
C LEU A 29 -10.81 -8.49 4.21
N VAL A 30 -10.23 -7.45 3.64
CA VAL A 30 -9.86 -6.24 4.36
C VAL A 30 -10.78 -5.11 3.94
N ILE A 31 -11.30 -4.37 4.91
CA ILE A 31 -12.27 -3.28 4.72
C ILE A 31 -11.78 -2.01 5.41
N CYS A 32 -11.83 -0.90 4.70
CA CYS A 32 -11.68 0.41 5.32
C CYS A 32 -12.96 0.76 6.10
N PRO A 33 -12.89 1.01 7.42
CA PRO A 33 -14.06 1.38 8.21
C PRO A 33 -14.63 2.76 7.85
N SER A 34 -13.85 3.63 7.21
CA SER A 34 -14.24 5.01 6.91
C SER A 34 -14.92 5.17 5.55
N CYS A 35 -14.37 4.60 4.48
CA CYS A 35 -14.91 4.74 3.13
C CYS A 35 -15.54 3.45 2.58
N GLY A 36 -15.46 2.34 3.30
CA GLY A 36 -16.05 1.06 2.90
C GLY A 36 -15.30 0.34 1.77
N VAL A 37 -14.12 0.84 1.36
CA VAL A 37 -13.29 0.15 0.36
C VAL A 37 -12.88 -1.22 0.90
N SER A 38 -13.24 -2.27 0.17
CA SER A 38 -12.99 -3.67 0.53
C SER A 38 -12.18 -4.37 -0.54
N ASP A 39 -11.29 -5.27 -0.15
CA ASP A 39 -10.61 -6.17 -1.09
C ASP A 39 -10.10 -7.43 -0.38
N THR A 40 -9.54 -8.38 -1.12
CA THR A 40 -8.91 -9.55 -0.50
C THR A 40 -7.59 -9.16 0.17
N PRO A 41 -7.18 -9.83 1.26
CA PRO A 41 -5.93 -9.51 1.93
C PRO A 41 -4.72 -9.64 1.01
N GLU A 42 -4.69 -10.62 0.10
CA GLU A 42 -3.59 -10.78 -0.85
C GLU A 42 -3.50 -9.57 -1.79
N ASN A 43 -4.66 -9.09 -2.26
CA ASN A 43 -4.69 -7.95 -3.16
C ASN A 43 -4.30 -6.65 -2.47
N ALA A 44 -4.74 -6.47 -1.23
CA ALA A 44 -4.39 -5.31 -0.41
C ALA A 44 -2.90 -5.27 -0.07
N VAL A 45 -2.28 -6.41 0.29
CA VAL A 45 -0.84 -6.50 0.55
C VAL A 45 -0.05 -6.24 -0.73
N ARG A 46 -0.48 -6.81 -1.87
CA ARG A 46 0.16 -6.55 -3.17
C ARG A 46 0.12 -5.06 -3.52
N GLU A 47 -1.04 -4.41 -3.40
CA GLU A 47 -1.23 -2.99 -3.71
C GLU A 47 -0.42 -2.09 -2.75
N ALA A 48 -0.42 -2.42 -1.45
CA ALA A 48 0.36 -1.72 -0.44
C ALA A 48 1.88 -1.88 -0.67
N GLY A 49 2.32 -3.03 -1.16
CA GLY A 49 3.71 -3.27 -1.58
C GLY A 49 4.11 -2.47 -2.83
N GLU A 50 3.22 -2.39 -3.83
CA GLU A 50 3.42 -1.54 -5.01
C GLU A 50 3.53 -0.05 -4.62
N TYR A 51 2.71 0.40 -3.67
CA TYR A 51 2.83 1.74 -3.10
C TYR A 51 4.20 1.97 -2.45
N LEU A 52 4.71 1.02 -1.67
CA LEU A 52 6.02 1.15 -1.03
C LEU A 52 7.15 1.25 -2.07
N ILE A 53 7.08 0.48 -3.15
CA ILE A 53 8.05 0.55 -4.25
C ILE A 53 7.97 1.92 -4.95
N ASP A 54 6.76 2.42 -5.25
CA ASP A 54 6.57 3.76 -5.84
C ASP A 54 7.13 4.85 -4.92
N LYS A 55 6.87 4.74 -3.61
CA LYS A 55 7.38 5.64 -2.59
C LYS A 55 8.92 5.62 -2.55
N LEU A 56 9.54 4.44 -2.50
CA LEU A 56 11.01 4.29 -2.52
C LEU A 56 11.65 4.87 -3.78
N MET A 57 11.02 4.67 -4.95
CA MET A 57 11.50 5.24 -6.21
C MET A 57 11.35 6.76 -6.25
N ARG A 58 10.30 7.33 -5.63
CA ARG A 58 10.05 8.77 -5.57
C ARG A 58 10.91 9.48 -4.54
N GLU A 59 11.09 8.89 -3.36
CA GLU A 59 11.88 9.46 -2.27
C GLU A 59 13.39 9.32 -2.50
N GLY A 60 13.79 8.57 -3.51
CA GLY A 60 15.16 8.43 -3.95
C GLY A 60 15.91 7.45 -3.07
N LEU A 61 16.33 6.33 -3.67
CA LEU A 61 17.60 5.72 -3.28
C LEU A 61 18.65 6.85 -3.29
N PRO A 62 19.56 6.93 -2.30
CA PRO A 62 20.63 7.93 -2.33
C PRO A 62 21.35 7.80 -3.67
N GLU A 63 21.23 8.85 -4.49
CA GLU A 63 21.73 8.89 -5.85
C GLU A 63 23.23 8.63 -5.84
N SER A 64 23.65 7.44 -6.25
CA SER A 64 24.92 7.31 -6.96
C SER A 64 24.74 7.93 -8.36
N ASN A 65 24.88 9.26 -8.41
CA ASN A 65 25.13 10.12 -9.58
C ASN A 65 24.79 9.53 -10.96
N SER A 66 23.65 9.91 -11.54
CA SER A 66 23.48 9.90 -12.99
C SER A 66 22.51 11.01 -13.44
N PRO A 67 23.02 12.12 -14.01
CA PRO A 67 22.18 13.22 -14.45
C PRO A 67 21.55 12.85 -15.79
N GLY A 68 20.23 12.63 -15.82
CA GLY A 68 19.53 12.48 -17.10
C GLY A 68 18.18 11.79 -17.10
N MET A 69 17.70 11.24 -15.98
CA MET A 69 16.33 10.70 -15.94
C MET A 69 15.36 11.79 -15.50
N THR A 70 14.74 12.46 -16.46
CA THR A 70 13.44 13.10 -16.22
C THR A 70 12.48 11.98 -15.78
N ILE A 71 12.31 11.83 -14.46
CA ILE A 71 11.23 11.02 -13.91
C ILE A 71 9.94 11.75 -14.31
N THR A 72 9.39 11.38 -15.46
CA THR A 72 7.99 11.63 -15.76
C THR A 72 7.22 10.86 -14.72
N HIS A 73 6.91 11.52 -13.60
CA HIS A 73 6.07 10.96 -12.55
C HIS A 73 4.83 10.40 -13.24
N PRO A 74 4.62 9.07 -13.26
CA PRO A 74 3.37 8.54 -13.77
C PRO A 74 2.24 9.20 -12.94
N PRO A 75 1.07 9.46 -13.56
CA PRO A 75 -0.04 10.08 -12.85
C PRO A 75 -0.23 9.36 -11.52
N LYS A 76 -0.27 10.12 -10.41
CA LYS A 76 -0.40 9.60 -9.03
C LYS A 76 -1.33 8.39 -9.05
N ARG A 77 -0.77 7.18 -9.02
CA ARG A 77 -1.58 5.98 -8.90
C ARG A 77 -2.31 6.14 -7.59
N SER A 78 -3.62 6.27 -7.65
CA SER A 78 -4.47 6.35 -6.47
C SER A 78 -4.56 4.94 -5.89
N PHE A 79 -3.57 4.58 -5.07
CA PHE A 79 -3.54 3.33 -4.35
C PHE A 79 -4.66 3.32 -3.30
N ARG A 80 -5.47 2.26 -3.30
CA ARG A 80 -6.55 2.03 -2.34
C ARG A 80 -6.02 1.50 -1.00
N PHE A 81 -4.88 0.82 -1.03
CA PHE A 81 -4.18 0.28 0.13
C PHE A 81 -2.71 0.71 0.12
N ILE A 82 -2.21 1.10 1.28
CA ILE A 82 -0.84 1.57 1.50
C ILE A 82 -0.26 0.93 2.76
N LEU A 83 1.06 0.93 2.92
CA LEU A 83 1.70 0.58 4.20
C LEU A 83 1.89 1.86 5.03
N SER A 84 1.70 1.77 6.35
CA SER A 84 2.20 2.83 7.22
C SER A 84 3.71 2.91 7.12
N ASP A 85 4.20 4.14 7.12
CA ASP A 85 5.61 4.46 7.35
C ASP A 85 6.05 4.00 8.75
#